data_AF-A0A1E3I9H2-F1
#
_entry.id   AF-A0A1E3I9H2-F1
#
_cell.length_a   1.000
_cell.length_b   1.000
_cell.length_c   1.000
_cell.angle_alpha   90.00
_cell.angle_beta   90.00
_cell.angle_gamma   90.00
#
_symmetry.space_group_name_H-M   'P 1'
#
loop_
_entity.id
_entity.type
_entity.pdbx_description
1 polymer ?
#
loop_
_entity_poly.entity_id
_entity_poly.type
_entity_poly.pdbx_seq_one_letter_code
_entity_poly.pdbx_strand_id
1 'polypeptide(L)' 'MRSPLNSDAKRLRTIIISFPLLVVTTAILYRRTVFGEEQRKIPRDSVDVQAGHEKIAKIGGVPWEKQDQHRD' A
#
# COMPACT_ATOMS: atom_id res chain seq x y z
N MET A 1 -30.40 -12.65 -2.22
CA MET A 1 -29.49 -13.77 -1.89
C MET A 1 -28.50 -13.94 -3.03
N ARG A 2 -27.20 -14.05 -2.76
CA ARG A 2 -26.14 -14.16 -3.79
C ARG A 2 -25.87 -15.64 -4.06
N SER A 3 -26.06 -16.10 -5.29
CA SER A 3 -25.75 -17.49 -5.65
C SER A 3 -24.25 -17.76 -5.45
N PRO A 4 -23.88 -18.91 -4.85
CA PRO A 4 -22.48 -19.28 -4.68
C PRO A 4 -21.79 -19.40 -6.04
N LEU A 5 -20.61 -18.78 -6.15
CA LEU A 5 -19.79 -18.83 -7.36
C LEU A 5 -19.32 -20.26 -7.65
N ASN A 6 -19.42 -20.66 -8.93
CA ASN A 6 -18.80 -21.87 -9.47
C ASN A 6 -17.30 -21.94 -9.09
N SER A 7 -16.78 -23.14 -8.82
CA SER A 7 -15.37 -23.37 -8.46
C SER A 7 -14.40 -22.74 -9.48
N ASP A 8 -14.70 -22.85 -10.77
CA ASP A 8 -13.89 -22.26 -11.84
C ASP A 8 -13.94 -20.73 -11.81
N ALA A 9 -15.10 -20.15 -11.50
CA ALA A 9 -15.25 -18.71 -11.36
C ALA A 9 -14.46 -18.17 -10.15
N LYS A 10 -14.34 -18.94 -9.06
CA LYS A 10 -13.48 -18.59 -7.93
C LYS A 10 -12.00 -18.60 -8.32
N ARG A 11 -11.55 -19.63 -9.04
CA ARG A 11 -10.17 -19.73 -9.54
C ARG A 11 -9.84 -18.60 -10.51
N LEU A 12 -10.73 -18.31 -11.45
CA LEU A 12 -10.57 -17.21 -12.40
C LEU A 12 -10.45 -15.87 -11.67
N ARG A 13 -11.28 -15.62 -10.66
CA ARG A 13 -11.18 -14.40 -9.84
C ARG A 13 -9.83 -14.30 -9.14
N THR A 14 -9.30 -15.40 -8.61
CA THR A 14 -7.97 -15.42 -8.01
C THR A 14 -6.89 -15.05 -9.04
N ILE A 15 -6.93 -15.64 -10.24
CA ILE A 15 -5.98 -15.36 -11.32
C ILE A 15 -6.05 -13.90 -11.74
N ILE A 16 -7.26 -13.37 -11.94
CA ILE A 16 -7.46 -11.96 -12.34
C ILE A 16 -6.85 -10.99 -11.32
N ILE A 17 -6.82 -11.35 -10.03
CA ILE A 17 -6.26 -10.51 -8.96
C ILE A 17 -4.75 -10.73 -8.81
N SER A 18 -4.29 -11.99 -8.77
CA SER A 18 -2.89 -12.32 -8.49
C SER A 18 -1.99 -12.08 -9.70
N PHE A 19 -2.47 -12.29 -10.91
CA PHE A 19 -1.67 -12.16 -12.13
C PHE A 19 -1.14 -10.73 -12.34
N PRO A 20 -1.95 -9.66 -12.24
CA PRO A 20 -1.42 -8.29 -12.35
C PRO A 20 -0.38 -7.95 -11.28
N LEU A 21 -0.57 -8.41 -10.05
CA LEU A 21 0.40 -8.21 -8.96
C LEU A 21 1.73 -8.89 -9.28
N LEU A 22 1.69 -10.13 -9.80
CA LEU A 22 2.88 -10.86 -10.23
C LEU A 22 3.59 -10.15 -11.39
N VAL A 23 2.86 -9.68 -12.39
CA VAL A 23 3.44 -8.95 -13.53
C VAL A 23 4.14 -7.67 -13.07
N VAL A 24 3.48 -6.86 -12.23
CA VAL A 24 4.04 -5.59 -11.74
C VAL A 24 5.30 -5.84 -10.90
N THR A 25 5.25 -6.78 -9.95
CA THR A 25 6.39 -7.09 -9.08
C THR A 25 7.57 -7.65 -9.87
N THR A 26 7.31 -8.55 -10.82
CA THR A 26 8.33 -9.10 -11.72
C THR A 26 8.98 -8.01 -12.57
N ALA A 27 8.18 -7.10 -13.16
CA ALA A 27 8.71 -6.00 -13.96
C ALA A 27 9.59 -5.05 -13.13
N ILE A 28 9.19 -4.72 -11.89
CA ILE A 28 9.99 -3.89 -10.98
C ILE A 28 11.30 -4.59 -10.64
N LEU A 29 11.25 -5.88 -10.29
CA LEU A 29 12.45 -6.63 -9.95
C LEU A 29 13.38 -6.81 -11.15
N TYR A 30 12.84 -7.04 -12.34
CA TYR A 30 13.62 -7.12 -13.57
C TYR A 30 14.37 -5.81 -13.84
N ARG A 31 13.70 -4.66 -13.67
CA ARG A 31 14.34 -3.34 -13.77
C ARG A 31 15.47 -3.12 -12.76
N ARG A 32 15.30 -3.58 -11.53
CA ARG A 32 16.34 -3.45 -10.49
C ARG A 32 17.50 -4.41 -10.70
N THR A 33 17.21 -5.68 -10.98
CA THR A 33 18.21 -6.76 -11.00
C THR A 33 18.97 -6.86 -12.32
N VAL A 34 18.30 -6.59 -13.44
CA VAL A 34 18.90 -6.72 -14.78
C VAL A 34 19.35 -5.37 -15.33
N PHE A 35 18.56 -4.31 -15.14
CA PHE A 35 18.91 -2.97 -15.63
C PHE A 35 19.62 -2.09 -14.59
N GLY A 36 19.77 -2.56 -13.34
CA GLY A 36 20.48 -1.82 -12.29
C GLY A 36 19.78 -0.53 -11.85
N GLU A 37 18.48 -0.37 -12.12
CA GLU A 37 17.73 0.82 -11.67
C GLU A 37 17.79 0.92 -10.14
N GLU A 38 18.32 2.03 -9.61
CA GLU A 38 18.39 2.25 -8.17
C GLU A 38 16.99 2.27 -7.54
N GLN A 39 16.84 1.64 -6.36
CA GLN A 39 15.64 1.82 -5.56
C GLN A 39 15.50 3.30 -5.19
N ARG A 40 14.36 3.92 -5.55
CA ARG A 40 14.07 5.31 -5.17
C ARG A 40 14.26 5.44 -3.65
N LYS A 41 15.25 6.24 -3.26
CA LYS A 41 15.49 6.58 -1.86
C LYS A 41 14.35 7.50 -1.42
N ILE A 42 13.73 7.19 -0.29
CA ILE A 42 12.82 8.13 0.35
C ILE A 42 13.68 9.32 0.79
N PRO A 43 13.42 10.56 0.31
CA PRO A 43 14.15 11.73 0.75
C PRO A 43 14.02 11.84 2.26
N ARG A 44 15.14 11.71 2.98
CA ARG A 44 15.17 11.85 4.44
C ARG A 44 15.19 13.32 4.86
N ASP A 45 15.55 14.20 3.94
CA ASP A 45 15.78 15.63 4.19
C ASP A 45 14.49 16.45 4.32
N SER A 46 13.32 15.84 4.01
CA SER A 46 12.01 16.50 4.12
C SER A 46 11.02 15.71 4.96
N VAL A 47 11.50 14.84 5.86
CA VAL A 47 10.65 14.36 6.96
C VAL A 47 10.76 15.39 8.07
N ASP A 48 10.28 16.60 7.78
CA ASP A 48 9.82 17.46 8.86
C ASP A 48 8.57 16.77 9.41
N VAL A 49 8.80 15.95 10.43
CA VAL A 49 7.78 15.18 11.13
C VAL A 49 6.62 16.10 11.52
N GLN A 50 6.90 17.37 11.83
CA GLN A 50 5.88 18.39 12.12
C GLN A 50 5.05 18.76 10.88
N ALA A 51 5.67 19.01 9.72
CA ALA A 51 4.94 19.26 8.47
C ALA A 51 4.10 18.04 8.02
N GLY A 52 4.54 16.83 8.34
CA GLY A 52 3.76 15.61 8.15
C GLY A 52 2.54 15.55 9.08
N HIS A 53 2.73 15.83 10.37
CA HIS A 53 1.66 15.89 11.37
C HIS A 53 0.63 16.97 11.06
N GLU A 54 1.05 18.16 10.63
CA GLU A 54 0.15 19.26 10.27
C GLU A 54 -0.75 18.91 9.08
N LYS A 55 -0.19 18.25 8.06
CA LYS A 55 -0.97 17.78 6.90
C LYS A 55 -1.99 16.71 7.30
N ILE A 56 -1.62 15.78 8.19
CA ILE A 56 -2.53 14.72 8.66
C ILE A 56 -3.61 15.32 9.58
N ALA A 57 -3.27 16.27 10.44
CA ALA A 57 -4.22 16.99 11.28
C ALA A 57 -5.31 17.69 10.45
N LYS A 58 -4.92 18.33 9.34
CA LYS A 58 -5.84 19.01 8.42
C LYS A 58 -6.81 18.07 7.70
N ILE A 59 -6.46 16.78 7.55
CA ILE A 59 -7.26 15.77 6.83
C ILE A 59 -8.28 15.07 7.76
N GLY A 60 -8.26 15.36 9.07
CA GLY A 60 -9.23 14.79 10.02
C GLY A 60 -8.62 14.32 11.35
N GLY A 61 -7.38 14.70 11.64
CA GLY A 61 -6.67 14.38 12.88
C GLY A 61 -5.74 13.19 12.76
N VAL A 62 -4.72 13.15 13.63
CA VAL A 62 -3.82 12.01 13.78
C VAL A 62 -4.50 10.90 14.60
N PRO A 63 -4.67 9.68 14.06
CA PRO A 63 -5.48 8.63 14.69
C PRO A 63 -5.04 8.19 16.10
N TRP A 64 -3.75 8.30 16.41
CA TRP A 64 -3.18 7.84 17.68
C TRP A 64 -3.40 8.81 18.85
N GLU A 65 -3.70 10.09 18.59
CA GLU A 65 -3.95 11.08 19.65
C GLU A 65 -5.34 10.90 20.29
N LYS A 66 -6.29 10.29 19.55
CA LYS A 66 -7.59 9.89 20.12
C LYS A 66 -7.53 8.64 20.99
N GLN A 67 -6.40 7.93 20.98
CA GLN A 67 -6.25 6.65 21.66
C GLN A 67 -5.93 6.83 23.15
N ASP A 68 -5.23 7.90 23.51
CA ASP A 68 -4.87 8.20 24.90
C ASP A 68 -6.02 8.84 25.69
N GLN A 69 -6.97 9.50 25.01
CA GLN A 69 -8.11 10.18 25.64
C GLN A 69 -9.18 9.24 26.21
N HIS A 70 -9.16 7.94 25.86
CA HIS A 70 -10.14 6.95 26.31
C HIS A 70 -9.64 6.08 27.48
N ARG A 71 -8.50 6.42 28.10
CA ARG A 71 -7.86 5.63 29.17
C ARG A 71 -7.99 6.22 30.58
N ASP A 72 -8.97 7.10 30.79
CA ASP A 72 -9.33 7.67 32.12
C ASP A 72 -10.77 7.32 32.50
#